data_AF-A0A2K3QN93-F1
#
_entry.id   AF-A0A2K3QN93-F1
#
_cell.length_a   1.000
_cell.length_b   1.000
_cell.length_c   1.000
_cell.angle_alpha   90.00
_cell.angle_beta   90.00
_cell.angle_gamma   90.00
#
_symmetry.space_group_name_H-M   'P 1'
#
loop_
_entity.id
_entity.type
_entity.pdbx_description
1 polymer ?
#
loop_
_entity_poly.entity_id
_entity_poly.type
_entity_poly.pdbx_seq_one_letter_code
_entity_poly.pdbx_strand_id
1 'polypeptide(L)'
;MKVRNLQIVIDVKHNTVILPIIGRPVSCHINTIKNVSTHDEKGFGFLRINFLSPAGAIEKDDQSFEDASAHFVRSLTFRSLDSDRYRDSNRVTVLDDVSIRPVIEGKKIPGKAEIHQNGIRYRSPVDFRRRVDVLFANIRHVFFQSCRHEQLVMIHIHLKNPIIVGNKKTNDVQFYREATNIHYDDTDRKRKYRYGDEDEFESEQEERRRRVELDRLFQGFAQKIADEVDIPIRDLGFDGK
;
A
#
# COMPACT_ATOMS: atom_id res chain seq x y z
N MET A 1 -12.05 26.42 17.06
CA MET A 1 -10.68 25.91 16.82
C MET A 1 -9.72 27.10 16.74
N LYS A 2 -8.74 27.24 17.64
CA LYS A 2 -7.75 28.33 17.56
C LYS A 2 -6.68 27.93 16.53
N VAL A 3 -6.76 28.45 15.30
CA VAL A 3 -5.75 28.22 14.25
C VAL A 3 -4.58 29.17 14.50
N ARG A 4 -3.75 28.87 15.51
CA ARG A 4 -2.60 29.71 15.91
C ARG A 4 -1.33 29.47 15.07
N ASN A 5 -1.26 28.34 14.35
CA ASN A 5 0.01 27.89 13.76
C ASN A 5 0.04 27.94 12.22
N LEU A 6 -0.96 28.54 11.56
CA LEU A 6 -1.07 28.60 10.09
C LEU A 6 -0.84 27.24 9.40
N GLN A 7 -1.30 26.17 10.04
CA GLN A 7 -1.20 24.80 9.53
C GLN A 7 -2.45 24.46 8.72
N ILE A 8 -2.27 23.63 7.70
CA ILE A 8 -3.37 22.97 7.00
C ILE A 8 -3.90 21.87 7.92
N VAL A 9 -5.22 21.80 8.08
CA VAL A 9 -5.87 20.83 8.97
C VAL A 9 -6.96 20.09 8.20
N ILE A 10 -7.05 18.78 8.42
CA ILE A 10 -8.10 17.92 7.87
C ILE A 10 -9.15 17.72 8.95
N ASP A 11 -10.39 18.12 8.67
CA ASP A 11 -11.56 17.80 9.48
C ASP A 11 -12.29 16.62 8.83
N VAL A 12 -11.95 15.42 9.29
CA VAL A 12 -12.51 14.16 8.80
C VAL A 12 -14.01 14.06 9.11
N LYS A 13 -14.48 14.64 10.22
CA LYS A 13 -15.89 14.55 10.62
C LYS A 13 -16.80 15.29 9.65
N HIS A 14 -16.34 16.41 9.11
CA HIS A 14 -17.12 17.25 8.19
C HIS A 14 -16.65 17.14 6.73
N ASN A 15 -15.71 16.23 6.43
CA ASN A 15 -15.13 16.09 5.10
C ASN A 15 -14.61 17.43 4.54
N THR A 16 -13.94 18.23 5.37
CA THR A 16 -13.39 19.53 4.97
C THR A 16 -11.90 19.63 5.23
N VAL A 17 -11.22 20.41 4.40
CA VAL A 17 -9.83 20.83 4.60
C VAL A 17 -9.83 22.29 4.99
N ILE A 18 -9.21 22.62 6.11
CA ILE A 18 -9.05 23.99 6.60
C ILE A 18 -7.72 24.53 6.08
N LEU A 19 -7.80 25.53 5.21
CA LEU A 19 -6.67 26.14 4.52
C LEU A 19 -6.37 27.52 5.10
N PRO A 20 -5.11 27.82 5.45
CA PRO A 20 -4.71 29.16 5.90
C PRO A 20 -4.52 30.09 4.70
N ILE A 21 -5.56 30.81 4.30
CA ILE A 21 -5.52 31.78 3.20
C ILE A 21 -5.29 33.17 3.80
N ILE A 22 -4.09 33.74 3.60
CA ILE A 22 -3.70 35.08 4.08
C ILE A 22 -3.98 35.22 5.59
N GLY A 23 -3.58 34.22 6.37
CA GLY A 23 -3.77 34.19 7.82
C GLY A 23 -5.18 33.85 8.30
N ARG A 24 -6.15 33.67 7.40
CA ARG A 24 -7.53 33.28 7.75
C ARG A 24 -7.74 31.78 7.50
N PRO A 25 -8.32 31.05 8.47
CA PRO A 25 -8.71 29.66 8.24
C PRO A 25 -9.96 29.62 7.36
N VAL A 26 -9.85 29.01 6.19
CA VAL A 26 -10.94 28.85 5.23
C VAL A 26 -11.24 27.37 5.09
N SER A 27 -12.47 26.96 5.38
CA SER A 27 -12.92 25.57 5.21
C SER A 27 -13.33 25.32 3.76
N CYS A 28 -12.74 24.30 3.14
CA CYS A 28 -13.11 23.82 1.81
C CYS A 28 -13.59 22.37 1.91
N HIS A 29 -14.79 22.07 1.40
CA HIS A 29 -15.28 20.70 1.34
C HIS A 29 -14.46 19.87 0.35
N ILE A 30 -14.21 18.59 0.63
CA ILE A 30 -13.38 17.73 -0.25
C ILE A 30 -13.94 17.65 -1.68
N ASN A 31 -15.26 17.75 -1.86
CA ASN A 31 -15.89 17.74 -3.18
C ASN A 31 -15.51 18.95 -4.05
N THR A 32 -14.96 20.03 -3.49
CA THR A 32 -14.48 21.16 -4.30
C THR A 32 -13.04 20.97 -4.75
N ILE A 33 -12.34 19.93 -4.27
CA ILE A 33 -10.95 19.64 -4.56
C ILE A 33 -10.88 18.58 -5.67
N LYS A 34 -10.14 18.89 -6.75
CA LYS A 34 -9.88 17.98 -7.87
C LYS A 34 -8.80 16.96 -7.54
N ASN A 35 -7.66 17.44 -7.06
CA ASN A 35 -6.53 16.63 -6.63
C ASN A 35 -5.54 17.48 -5.82
N VAL A 36 -4.61 16.81 -5.16
CA VAL A 36 -3.51 17.41 -4.41
C VAL A 36 -2.20 16.80 -4.89
N SER A 37 -1.17 17.62 -5.10
CA SER A 37 0.16 17.16 -5.51
C SER A 37 1.25 17.81 -4.67
N THR A 38 2.30 17.05 -4.39
CA THR A 38 3.49 17.54 -3.69
C THR A 38 4.68 17.56 -4.64
N HIS A 39 5.56 18.56 -4.52
CA HIS A 39 6.83 18.61 -5.24
C HIS A 39 7.89 19.27 -4.36
N ASP A 40 9.13 18.80 -4.43
CA ASP A 40 10.27 19.39 -3.73
C ASP A 40 11.19 20.12 -4.70
N GLU A 41 11.52 21.38 -4.42
CA GLU A 41 12.51 22.12 -5.19
C GLU A 41 13.44 22.90 -4.24
N LYS A 42 14.76 22.70 -4.39
CA LYS A 42 15.82 23.51 -3.74
C LYS A 42 15.62 23.67 -2.21
N GLY A 43 15.23 22.59 -1.52
CA GLY A 43 15.05 22.56 -0.06
C GLY A 43 13.70 23.06 0.44
N PHE A 44 12.76 23.40 -0.45
CA PHE A 44 11.38 23.72 -0.09
C PHE A 44 10.43 22.63 -0.59
N GLY A 45 9.47 22.26 0.27
CA GLY A 45 8.35 21.40 -0.11
C GLY A 45 7.15 22.24 -0.54
N PHE A 46 6.54 21.90 -1.67
CA PHE A 46 5.36 22.56 -2.21
C PHE A 46 4.17 21.63 -2.17
N LEU A 47 3.04 22.10 -1.63
CA LEU A 47 1.75 21.42 -1.66
C LEU A 47 0.79 22.21 -2.55
N ARG A 48 0.41 21.64 -3.69
CA ARG A 48 -0.55 22.23 -4.62
C ARG A 48 -1.89 21.53 -4.50
N ILE A 49 -2.93 22.30 -4.23
CA ILE A 49 -4.33 21.86 -4.20
C ILE A 49 -5.00 22.43 -5.44
N ASN A 50 -5.48 21.57 -6.32
CA ASN A 50 -6.28 21.99 -7.48
C ASN A 50 -7.75 21.82 -7.14
N PHE A 51 -8.56 22.81 -7.47
CA PHE A 51 -10.00 22.81 -7.21
C PHE A 51 -10.78 22.49 -8.48
N LEU A 52 -12.03 22.08 -8.31
CA LEU A 52 -12.98 21.99 -9.40
C LEU A 52 -13.36 23.41 -9.83
N SER A 53 -13.36 23.63 -11.14
CA SER A 53 -13.77 24.88 -11.76
C SER A 53 -14.55 24.55 -13.04
N PRO A 54 -15.59 25.31 -13.40
CA PRO A 54 -16.43 25.03 -14.57
C PRO A 54 -15.65 24.82 -15.86
N ALA A 55 -14.58 25.59 -16.09
CA ALA A 55 -13.76 25.51 -17.31
C ALA A 55 -12.89 24.22 -17.42
N GLY A 56 -12.81 23.39 -16.38
CA GLY A 56 -11.96 22.20 -16.31
C GLY A 56 -12.70 20.90 -16.00
N ALA A 57 -14.03 20.98 -15.84
CA ALA A 57 -14.90 19.81 -15.75
C ALA A 57 -15.23 19.38 -17.18
N ILE A 58 -14.62 18.28 -17.63
CA ILE A 58 -15.13 17.52 -18.77
C ILE A 58 -16.57 17.18 -18.42
N GLU A 59 -17.50 17.54 -19.30
CA GLU A 59 -18.95 17.30 -19.20
C GLU A 59 -19.22 15.93 -18.56
N LYS A 60 -19.58 15.96 -17.27
CA LYS A 60 -20.18 14.84 -16.56
C LYS A 60 -21.33 15.45 -15.77
N ASP A 61 -22.52 14.97 -16.12
CA ASP A 61 -23.87 15.51 -15.88
C ASP A 61 -24.32 15.80 -14.43
N ASP A 62 -23.41 16.04 -13.47
CA ASP A 62 -23.75 16.10 -12.04
C ASP A 62 -23.16 17.31 -11.28
N GLN A 63 -22.63 18.30 -12.00
CA GLN A 63 -22.17 19.57 -11.40
C GLN A 63 -22.87 20.78 -12.04
N SER A 64 -24.13 20.98 -11.64
CA SER A 64 -24.81 22.25 -11.77
C SER A 64 -24.18 23.26 -10.80
N PHE A 65 -23.22 24.04 -11.29
CA PHE A 65 -22.82 25.26 -10.58
C PHE A 65 -24.01 26.22 -10.65
N GLU A 66 -24.56 26.60 -9.49
CA GLU A 66 -25.79 27.40 -9.39
C GLU A 66 -25.67 28.77 -10.09
N ASP A 67 -24.46 29.32 -10.16
CA ASP A 67 -24.17 30.61 -10.78
C ASP A 67 -23.04 30.50 -11.80
N ALA A 68 -23.38 30.69 -13.08
CA ALA A 68 -22.44 30.69 -14.20
C ALA A 68 -21.48 31.89 -14.19
N SER A 69 -21.78 32.95 -13.42
CA SER A 69 -20.96 34.15 -13.30
C SER A 69 -19.98 34.13 -12.12
N ALA A 70 -20.08 33.12 -11.25
CA ALA A 70 -19.23 33.01 -10.07
C ALA A 70 -17.74 32.87 -10.42
N HIS A 71 -16.89 33.48 -9.60
CA HIS A 71 -15.44 33.36 -9.71
C HIS A 71 -14.93 32.18 -8.89
N PHE A 72 -14.12 31.33 -9.51
CA PHE A 72 -13.59 30.12 -8.90
C PHE A 72 -12.07 30.17 -8.73
N VAL A 73 -11.60 29.73 -7.57
CA VAL A 73 -10.17 29.46 -7.35
C VAL A 73 -9.80 28.21 -8.13
N ARG A 74 -8.78 28.27 -9.00
CA ARG A 74 -8.32 27.10 -9.77
C ARG A 74 -7.36 26.23 -8.97
N SER A 75 -6.43 26.86 -8.25
CA SER A 75 -5.43 26.16 -7.45
C SER A 75 -4.84 27.05 -6.37
N LEU A 76 -4.46 26.44 -5.25
CA LEU A 76 -3.64 27.05 -4.21
C LEU A 76 -2.34 26.27 -4.07
N THR A 77 -1.23 26.97 -3.90
CA THR A 77 0.08 26.35 -3.67
C THR A 77 0.65 26.89 -2.36
N PHE A 78 0.93 25.98 -1.43
CA PHE A 78 1.59 26.26 -0.16
C PHE A 78 3.06 25.87 -0.27
N ARG A 79 3.94 26.70 0.29
CA ARG A 79 5.38 26.43 0.37
C ARG A 79 5.77 26.25 1.83
N SER A 80 6.51 25.19 2.13
CA SER A 80 7.07 24.88 3.45
C SER A 80 8.59 24.71 3.39
N LEU A 81 9.27 25.07 4.47
CA LEU A 81 10.67 24.70 4.72
C LEU A 81 10.80 23.24 5.19
N ASP A 82 9.72 22.67 5.70
CA ASP A 82 9.63 21.28 6.12
C ASP A 82 9.20 20.43 4.92
N SER A 83 10.16 20.10 4.06
CA SER A 83 9.98 19.24 2.88
C SER A 83 9.74 17.78 3.28
N ASP A 84 10.38 17.32 4.37
CA ASP A 84 10.30 15.93 4.81
C ASP A 84 8.86 15.54 5.21
N ARG A 85 8.08 16.47 5.79
CA ARG A 85 6.63 16.25 6.02
C ARG A 85 5.83 15.87 4.76
N TYR A 86 6.23 16.34 3.59
CA TYR A 86 5.56 15.99 2.33
C TYR A 86 6.16 14.75 1.67
N ARG A 87 7.45 14.48 1.89
CA ARG A 87 8.18 13.37 1.27
C ARG A 87 7.66 12.00 1.67
N ASP A 88 7.34 11.81 2.96
CA ASP A 88 6.81 10.53 3.43
C ASP A 88 5.45 10.19 2.82
N SER A 89 4.65 11.21 2.46
CA SER A 89 3.33 11.01 1.83
C SER A 89 3.39 10.54 0.37
N ASN A 90 4.55 10.65 -0.29
CA ASN A 90 4.72 10.32 -1.71
C ASN A 90 5.57 9.07 -1.97
N ARG A 91 6.16 8.46 -0.92
CA ARG A 91 6.88 7.18 -1.05
C ARG A 91 5.92 6.01 -0.94
N VAL A 92 5.49 5.50 -2.10
CA VAL A 92 4.77 4.22 -2.17
C VAL A 92 5.68 3.13 -1.61
N THR A 93 5.26 2.51 -0.51
CA THR A 93 5.96 1.33 0.00
C THR A 93 5.57 0.14 -0.88
N VAL A 94 6.56 -0.59 -1.38
CA VAL A 94 6.36 -1.71 -2.31
C VAL A 94 6.90 -2.99 -1.69
N LEU A 95 6.14 -4.08 -1.84
CA LEU A 95 6.57 -5.45 -1.58
C LEU A 95 6.59 -6.19 -2.92
N ASP A 96 7.80 -6.49 -3.39
CA ASP A 96 8.05 -7.14 -4.69
C ASP A 96 8.09 -8.66 -4.56
N ASP A 97 7.86 -9.35 -5.68
CA ASP A 97 7.91 -10.81 -5.81
C ASP A 97 6.93 -11.53 -4.86
N VAL A 98 5.68 -11.04 -4.86
CA VAL A 98 4.62 -11.52 -3.98
C VAL A 98 3.53 -12.19 -4.79
N SER A 99 3.04 -13.33 -4.33
CA SER A 99 1.84 -13.97 -4.85
C SER A 99 0.61 -13.60 -4.02
N ILE A 100 -0.56 -13.59 -4.66
CA ILE A 100 -1.84 -13.26 -4.02
C ILE A 100 -2.77 -14.47 -3.94
N ARG A 101 -3.51 -14.62 -2.84
CA ARG A 101 -4.66 -15.53 -2.71
C ARG A 101 -5.93 -14.75 -2.31
N PRO A 102 -7.10 -15.07 -2.89
CA PRO A 102 -7.30 -16.04 -3.97
C PRO A 102 -6.65 -15.59 -5.30
N VAL A 103 -6.38 -16.57 -6.16
CA VAL A 103 -5.66 -16.35 -7.43
C VAL A 103 -6.56 -15.60 -8.43
N ILE A 104 -6.27 -14.33 -8.70
CA ILE A 104 -5.49 -13.96 -9.89
C ILE A 104 -5.68 -14.81 -11.15
N GLU A 105 -6.90 -15.08 -11.66
CA GLU A 105 -7.15 -15.96 -12.82
C GLU A 105 -6.00 -15.98 -13.84
N GLY A 106 -5.52 -17.19 -14.18
CA GLY A 106 -4.36 -17.41 -15.06
C GLY A 106 -3.19 -18.09 -14.37
N LYS A 107 -2.00 -18.03 -14.99
CA LYS A 107 -0.76 -18.59 -14.45
C LYS A 107 -0.34 -17.80 -13.20
N LYS A 108 0.03 -18.51 -12.13
CA LYS A 108 0.58 -17.91 -10.91
C LYS A 108 1.94 -17.30 -11.23
N ILE A 109 1.99 -15.98 -11.40
CA ILE A 109 3.23 -15.22 -11.58
C ILE A 109 3.27 -14.18 -10.46
N PRO A 110 4.34 -14.17 -9.63
CA PRO A 110 4.49 -13.21 -8.56
C PRO A 110 4.44 -11.77 -9.08
N GLY A 111 3.66 -10.93 -8.42
CA GLY A 111 3.50 -9.52 -8.71
C GLY A 111 4.06 -8.63 -7.61
N LYS A 112 3.47 -7.45 -7.48
CA LYS A 112 3.89 -6.41 -6.55
C LYS A 112 2.70 -5.92 -5.73
N ALA A 113 2.87 -5.76 -4.43
CA ALA A 113 1.89 -5.11 -3.54
C ALA A 113 2.40 -3.71 -3.15
N GLU A 114 1.53 -2.72 -3.27
CA GLU A 114 1.87 -1.31 -3.12
C GLU A 114 0.94 -0.62 -2.14
N ILE A 115 1.51 0.07 -1.14
CA ILE A 115 0.77 0.85 -0.17
C ILE A 115 0.57 2.26 -0.72
N HIS A 116 -0.68 2.62 -0.93
CA HIS A 116 -1.14 3.96 -1.29
C HIS A 116 -1.83 4.63 -0.10
N GLN A 117 -2.23 5.90 -0.26
CA GLN A 117 -2.86 6.70 0.81
C GLN A 117 -4.12 6.05 1.41
N ASN A 118 -4.94 5.37 0.59
CA ASN A 118 -6.26 4.85 1.01
C ASN A 118 -6.34 3.31 1.05
N GLY A 119 -5.25 2.63 0.71
CA GLY A 119 -5.29 1.18 0.59
C GLY A 119 -4.05 0.58 -0.04
N ILE A 120 -4.14 -0.71 -0.28
CA ILE A 120 -3.12 -1.54 -0.90
C ILE A 120 -3.56 -1.87 -2.32
N ARG A 121 -2.63 -1.83 -3.25
CA ARG A 121 -2.85 -2.27 -4.63
C ARG A 121 -1.90 -3.40 -4.97
N TYR A 122 -2.44 -4.53 -5.37
CA TYR A 122 -1.68 -5.60 -5.99
C TYR A 122 -1.71 -5.45 -7.52
N ARG A 123 -0.54 -5.54 -8.15
CA ARG A 123 -0.39 -5.54 -9.61
C ARG A 123 0.22 -6.85 -10.09
N SER A 124 -0.50 -7.54 -10.99
CA SER A 124 0.05 -8.66 -11.74
C SER A 124 1.05 -8.17 -12.79
N PRO A 125 2.18 -8.86 -13.00
CA PRO A 125 3.14 -8.50 -14.05
C PRO A 125 2.65 -8.93 -15.45
N VAL A 126 1.67 -9.84 -15.52
CA VAL A 126 1.15 -10.40 -16.78
C VAL A 126 0.19 -9.43 -17.46
N ASP A 127 -0.68 -8.83 -16.67
CA ASP A 127 -1.70 -7.89 -17.15
C ASP A 127 -1.92 -6.81 -16.10
N PHE A 128 -1.42 -5.61 -16.38
CA PHE A 128 -1.54 -4.45 -15.49
C PHE A 128 -2.99 -4.01 -15.26
N ARG A 129 -3.95 -4.44 -16.09
CA ARG A 129 -5.39 -4.20 -15.86
C ARG A 129 -5.94 -5.12 -14.78
N ARG A 130 -5.36 -6.31 -14.60
CA ARG A 130 -5.70 -7.26 -13.52
C ARG A 130 -4.99 -6.84 -12.24
N ARG A 131 -5.60 -5.87 -11.56
CA ARG A 131 -5.18 -5.40 -10.24
C ARG A 131 -6.23 -5.72 -9.18
N VAL A 132 -5.78 -5.83 -7.94
CA VAL A 132 -6.66 -5.98 -6.78
C VAL A 132 -6.39 -4.82 -5.83
N ASP A 133 -7.44 -4.05 -5.56
CA ASP A 133 -7.39 -2.88 -4.68
C ASP A 133 -8.10 -3.22 -3.35
N VAL A 134 -7.38 -3.09 -2.24
CA VAL A 134 -7.87 -3.33 -0.88
C VAL A 134 -7.85 -2.00 -0.13
N LEU A 135 -9.03 -1.46 0.19
CA LEU A 135 -9.14 -0.19 0.93
C LEU A 135 -8.88 -0.40 2.43
N PHE A 136 -8.10 0.49 3.07
CA PHE A 136 -7.84 0.41 4.51
C PHE A 136 -9.13 0.44 5.34
N ALA A 137 -10.09 1.26 4.93
CA ALA A 137 -11.39 1.35 5.61
C ALA A 137 -12.14 0.01 5.66
N ASN A 138 -11.88 -0.88 4.69
CA ASN A 138 -12.50 -2.20 4.58
C ASN A 138 -11.67 -3.32 5.23
N ILE A 139 -10.49 -3.04 5.78
CA ILE A 139 -9.71 -4.02 6.53
C ILE A 139 -10.30 -4.17 7.93
N ARG A 140 -10.52 -5.42 8.35
CA ARG A 140 -10.98 -5.77 9.70
C ARG A 140 -9.82 -6.25 10.56
N HIS A 141 -9.00 -7.17 10.04
CA HIS A 141 -7.83 -7.71 10.72
C HIS A 141 -6.67 -7.89 9.74
N VAL A 142 -5.45 -7.73 10.25
CA VAL A 142 -4.21 -8.00 9.52
C VAL A 142 -3.39 -8.97 10.35
N PHE A 143 -3.07 -10.13 9.77
CA PHE A 143 -2.22 -11.13 10.38
C PHE A 143 -0.89 -11.22 9.64
N PHE A 144 0.20 -11.31 10.38
CA PHE A 144 1.51 -11.63 9.85
C PHE A 144 1.94 -13.03 10.29
N GLN A 145 2.26 -13.89 9.33
CA GLN A 145 2.77 -15.23 9.57
C GLN A 145 4.21 -15.35 9.05
N SER A 146 5.13 -15.60 9.99
CA SER A 146 6.56 -15.77 9.75
C SER A 146 6.89 -17.11 9.08
N CYS A 147 7.96 -17.13 8.27
CA CYS A 147 8.50 -18.34 7.63
C CYS A 147 9.47 -19.16 8.50
N ARG A 148 9.60 -18.87 9.80
CA ARG A 148 10.52 -19.59 10.72
C ARG A 148 10.28 -21.09 10.78
N HIS A 149 9.03 -21.52 10.65
CA HIS A 149 8.65 -22.93 10.70
C HIS A 149 7.73 -23.33 9.55
N GLU A 150 7.66 -22.48 8.52
CA GLU A 150 6.78 -22.63 7.38
C GLU A 150 7.61 -22.52 6.09
N GLN A 151 7.05 -23.00 4.99
CA GLN A 151 7.69 -22.88 3.65
C GLN A 151 7.43 -21.52 3.00
N LEU A 152 6.56 -20.70 3.59
CA LEU A 152 6.19 -19.38 3.09
C LEU A 152 6.14 -18.37 4.22
N VAL A 153 6.30 -17.10 3.86
CA VAL A 153 5.91 -15.95 4.69
C VAL A 153 4.59 -15.41 4.15
N MET A 154 3.70 -14.90 4.99
CA MET A 154 2.48 -14.23 4.49
C MET A 154 1.94 -13.11 5.37
N ILE A 155 1.21 -12.21 4.71
CA ILE A 155 0.31 -11.23 5.32
C ILE A 155 -1.11 -11.64 4.92
N HIS A 156 -1.96 -11.93 5.89
CA HIS A 156 -3.37 -12.25 5.68
C HIS A 156 -4.22 -11.06 6.09
N ILE A 157 -5.05 -10.56 5.18
CA ILE A 157 -5.98 -9.47 5.41
C ILE A 157 -7.40 -10.03 5.39
N HIS A 158 -8.09 -9.90 6.52
CA HIS A 158 -9.51 -10.20 6.63
C HIS A 158 -10.32 -8.91 6.50
N LEU A 159 -11.33 -8.92 5.64
CA LEU A 159 -12.09 -7.74 5.22
C LEU A 159 -13.43 -7.66 5.96
N LYS A 160 -13.92 -6.43 6.19
CA LYS A 160 -15.26 -6.17 6.71
C LYS A 160 -16.33 -6.56 5.70
N ASN A 161 -16.12 -6.17 4.44
CA ASN A 161 -16.99 -6.49 3.33
C ASN A 161 -16.21 -7.24 2.25
N PRO A 162 -16.83 -8.26 1.62
CA PRO A 162 -16.17 -9.05 0.60
C PRO A 162 -15.89 -8.24 -0.66
N ILE A 163 -14.72 -8.46 -1.27
CA ILE A 163 -14.33 -7.90 -2.57
C ILE A 163 -14.25 -9.00 -3.62
N ILE A 164 -14.22 -8.60 -4.90
CA ILE A 164 -14.01 -9.53 -6.02
C ILE A 164 -12.52 -9.57 -6.36
N VAL A 165 -11.95 -10.77 -6.37
CA VAL A 165 -10.57 -11.05 -6.78
C VAL A 165 -10.61 -12.10 -7.89
N GLY A 166 -10.28 -11.69 -9.11
CA GLY A 166 -10.55 -12.49 -10.31
C GLY A 166 -12.06 -12.77 -10.43
N ASN A 167 -12.44 -14.04 -10.41
CA ASN A 167 -13.84 -14.47 -10.48
C ASN A 167 -14.42 -14.91 -9.12
N LYS A 168 -13.72 -14.65 -8.02
CA LYS A 168 -14.13 -15.07 -6.67
C LYS A 168 -14.43 -13.86 -5.79
N LYS A 169 -15.59 -13.87 -5.15
CA LYS A 169 -15.93 -12.97 -4.05
C LYS A 169 -15.35 -13.53 -2.75
N THR A 170 -14.56 -12.74 -2.02
CA THR A 170 -13.81 -13.20 -0.84
C THR A 170 -13.79 -12.13 0.26
N ASN A 171 -13.80 -12.58 1.52
CA ASN A 171 -13.48 -11.74 2.68
C ASN A 171 -11.99 -11.77 3.02
N ASP A 172 -11.22 -12.64 2.37
CA ASP A 172 -9.85 -12.91 2.74
C ASP A 172 -8.93 -12.68 1.53
N VAL A 173 -7.88 -11.91 1.76
CA VAL A 173 -6.82 -11.64 0.79
C VAL A 173 -5.48 -11.92 1.47
N GLN A 174 -4.65 -12.76 0.87
CA GLN A 174 -3.33 -13.08 1.37
C GLN A 174 -2.27 -12.65 0.38
N PHE A 175 -1.20 -12.07 0.89
CA PHE A 175 0.03 -11.78 0.19
C PHE A 175 1.10 -12.72 0.74
N TYR A 176 1.73 -13.53 -0.10
CA TYR A 176 2.69 -14.53 0.36
C TYR A 176 3.86 -14.68 -0.61
N ARG A 177 5.00 -15.15 -0.08
CA ARG A 177 6.18 -15.52 -0.86
C ARG A 177 6.79 -16.79 -0.28
N GLU A 178 7.27 -17.67 -1.14
CA GLU A 178 7.98 -18.88 -0.74
C GLU A 178 9.35 -18.50 -0.17
N ALA A 179 9.71 -19.14 0.95
CA ALA A 179 10.97 -18.88 1.65
C ALA A 179 12.17 -19.61 1.03
N THR A 180 11.89 -20.63 0.21
CA THR A 180 12.88 -21.44 -0.50
C THR A 180 12.61 -21.41 -2.00
N ASN A 181 13.64 -21.13 -2.80
CA ASN A 181 13.57 -21.40 -4.23
C ASN A 181 13.71 -22.91 -4.43
N ILE A 182 12.59 -23.64 -4.45
CA ILE A 182 12.60 -25.03 -4.95
C ILE A 182 12.65 -24.95 -6.48
N HIS A 183 13.82 -24.55 -7.00
CA HIS A 183 14.26 -24.99 -8.32
C HIS A 183 15.37 -25.99 -8.05
N TYR A 184 14.97 -27.22 -7.72
CA TYR A 184 15.80 -28.36 -8.04
C TYR A 184 15.94 -28.35 -9.57
N ASP A 185 17.05 -27.79 -10.05
CA ASP A 185 17.46 -28.00 -11.43
C ASP A 185 17.79 -29.49 -11.55
N ASP A 186 16.84 -30.28 -12.06
CA ASP A 186 16.89 -31.75 -12.12
C ASP A 186 17.93 -32.25 -13.16
N THR A 187 18.83 -31.37 -13.62
CA THR A 187 19.83 -31.66 -14.65
C THR A 187 21.25 -31.88 -14.12
N ASP A 188 21.56 -31.62 -12.84
CA ASP A 188 22.96 -31.69 -12.34
C ASP A 188 23.22 -32.76 -11.27
N ARG A 189 22.56 -33.91 -11.36
CA ARG A 189 22.85 -35.08 -10.50
C ARG A 189 24.26 -35.67 -10.66
N LYS A 190 25.09 -35.16 -11.59
CA LYS A 190 26.43 -35.70 -11.88
C LYS A 190 27.60 -34.92 -11.25
N ARG A 191 27.37 -33.81 -10.55
CA ARG A 191 28.46 -33.01 -9.92
C ARG A 191 28.51 -33.06 -8.39
N LYS A 192 27.73 -33.92 -7.74
CA LYS A 192 27.54 -33.92 -6.27
C LYS A 192 28.60 -34.64 -5.42
N TYR A 193 29.77 -34.99 -5.96
CA TYR A 193 30.87 -35.57 -5.17
C TYR A 193 32.05 -34.61 -4.93
N ARG A 194 31.85 -33.30 -5.15
CA ARG A 194 32.92 -32.27 -4.99
C ARG A 194 32.51 -31.01 -4.23
N TYR A 195 31.36 -31.02 -3.55
CA TYR A 195 31.00 -29.94 -2.61
C TYR A 195 31.37 -30.42 -1.21
N GLY A 196 32.21 -29.67 -0.52
CA GLY A 196 32.69 -30.02 0.82
C GLY A 196 31.72 -29.57 1.92
N ASP A 197 31.99 -29.98 3.16
CA ASP A 197 31.23 -29.55 4.35
C ASP A 197 31.15 -28.01 4.49
N GLU A 198 32.13 -27.27 3.94
CA GLU A 198 32.15 -25.80 3.92
C GLU A 198 31.06 -25.20 3.02
N ASP A 199 30.82 -25.78 1.84
CA ASP A 199 29.82 -25.28 0.89
C ASP A 199 28.38 -25.52 1.39
N GLU A 200 28.16 -26.66 2.05
CA GLU A 200 26.87 -27.01 2.65
C GLU A 200 26.54 -26.07 3.82
N PHE A 201 27.53 -25.79 4.68
CA PHE A 201 27.38 -24.85 5.77
C PHE A 201 27.09 -23.42 5.26
N GLU A 202 27.78 -22.96 4.22
CA GLU A 202 27.56 -21.63 3.64
C GLU A 202 26.14 -21.50 3.05
N SER A 203 25.67 -22.54 2.34
CA SER A 203 24.32 -22.55 1.76
C SER A 203 23.22 -22.50 2.83
N GLU A 204 23.38 -23.25 3.93
CA GLU A 204 22.44 -23.23 5.05
C GLU A 204 22.40 -21.85 5.73
N GLN A 205 23.56 -21.22 5.92
CA GLN A 205 23.65 -19.86 6.48
C GLN A 205 22.98 -18.83 5.56
N GLU A 206 23.17 -18.93 4.24
CA GLU A 206 22.54 -18.03 3.28
C GLU A 206 21.01 -18.19 3.28
N GLU A 207 20.50 -19.42 3.30
CA GLU A 207 19.06 -19.68 3.40
C GLU A 207 18.48 -19.06 4.68
N ARG A 208 19.17 -19.26 5.82
CA ARG A 208 18.76 -18.69 7.10
C ARG A 208 18.72 -17.17 7.05
N ARG A 209 19.72 -16.52 6.46
CA ARG A 209 19.75 -15.06 6.29
C ARG A 209 18.59 -14.57 5.43
N ARG A 210 18.32 -15.24 4.29
CA ARG A 210 17.20 -14.90 3.40
C ARG A 210 15.86 -15.01 4.11
N ARG A 211 15.64 -16.07 4.91
CA ARG A 211 14.41 -16.24 5.70
C ARG A 211 14.19 -15.08 6.69
N VAL A 212 15.24 -14.71 7.43
CA VAL A 212 15.17 -13.60 8.40
C VAL A 212 14.91 -12.26 7.71
N GLU A 213 15.57 -12.00 6.59
CA GLU A 213 15.35 -10.78 5.81
C GLU A 213 13.93 -10.73 5.24
N LEU A 214 13.44 -11.84 4.72
CA LEU A 214 12.10 -11.95 4.15
C LEU A 214 11.01 -11.71 5.21
N ASP A 215 11.15 -12.31 6.40
CA ASP A 215 10.27 -12.03 7.53
C ASP A 215 10.29 -10.55 7.92
N ARG A 216 11.48 -9.94 7.99
CA ARG A 216 11.63 -8.52 8.34
C ARG A 216 10.93 -7.61 7.33
N LEU A 217 11.03 -7.93 6.03
CA LEU A 217 10.36 -7.17 4.97
C LEU A 217 8.83 -7.28 5.07
N PHE A 218 8.31 -8.50 5.24
CA PHE A 218 6.86 -8.71 5.36
C PHE A 218 6.29 -8.10 6.64
N GLN A 219 6.98 -8.24 7.78
CA GLN A 219 6.57 -7.62 9.03
C GLN A 219 6.58 -6.09 8.93
N GLY A 220 7.63 -5.51 8.35
CA GLY A 220 7.71 -4.06 8.13
C GLY A 220 6.65 -3.53 7.16
N PHE A 221 6.25 -4.33 6.17
CA PHE A 221 5.14 -3.99 5.28
C PHE A 221 3.79 -4.08 5.98
N ALA A 222 3.55 -5.13 6.78
CA ALA A 222 2.33 -5.31 7.57
C ALA A 222 2.11 -4.16 8.55
N GLN A 223 3.18 -3.72 9.24
CA GLN A 223 3.13 -2.62 10.20
C GLN A 223 2.80 -1.26 9.56
N LYS A 224 2.99 -1.13 8.24
CA LYS A 224 2.58 0.06 7.48
C LYS A 224 1.12 0.00 7.01
N ILE A 225 0.49 -1.17 7.08
CA ILE A 225 -0.92 -1.37 6.72
C ILE A 225 -1.82 -1.11 7.93
N ALA A 226 -1.42 -1.59 9.11
CA ALA A 226 -2.19 -1.47 10.33
C ALA A 226 -1.26 -1.24 11.53
N ASP A 227 -1.75 -0.47 12.50
CA ASP A 227 -1.04 -0.20 13.76
C ASP A 227 -0.94 -1.47 14.61
N GLU A 228 -2.01 -2.26 14.66
CA GLU A 228 -2.07 -3.56 15.31
C GLU A 228 -2.02 -4.66 14.25
N VAL A 229 -0.91 -5.41 14.24
CA VAL A 229 -0.71 -6.58 13.40
C VAL A 229 -0.72 -7.82 14.29
N ASP A 230 -1.67 -8.72 14.03
CA ASP A 230 -1.82 -9.95 14.79
C ASP A 230 -0.77 -10.98 14.34
N ILE A 231 -0.14 -11.65 15.31
CA ILE A 231 0.80 -12.74 15.06
C ILE A 231 0.15 -14.04 15.55
N PRO A 232 -0.06 -15.06 14.69
CA PRO A 232 -0.66 -16.32 15.11
C PRO A 232 0.13 -16.98 16.26
N ILE A 233 -0.57 -17.34 17.34
CA ILE A 233 0.02 -18.03 18.49
C ILE A 233 0.13 -19.53 18.14
N ARG A 234 1.31 -19.93 17.69
CA ARG A 234 1.56 -21.29 17.21
C ARG A 234 1.37 -22.36 18.28
N ASP A 235 1.73 -22.07 19.53
CA ASP A 235 1.65 -23.04 20.64
C ASP A 235 0.21 -23.46 20.96
N LEU A 236 -0.79 -22.73 20.44
CA LEU A 236 -2.21 -23.03 20.56
C LEU A 236 -2.80 -23.58 19.25
N GLY A 237 -1.99 -23.76 18.20
CA GLY A 237 -2.42 -24.30 16.92
C GLY A 237 -2.73 -25.79 17.00
N PHE A 238 -3.78 -26.22 16.32
CA PHE A 238 -4.17 -27.62 16.21
C PHE A 238 -4.62 -27.93 14.78
N ASP A 239 -4.34 -29.13 14.31
CA ASP A 239 -4.81 -29.59 13.00
C ASP A 239 -6.31 -29.90 13.08
N GLY A 240 -7.11 -29.22 12.25
CA GLY A 240 -8.51 -29.55 12.05
C GLY A 240 -8.64 -30.80 11.19
N LYS A 241 -9.47 -31.77 11.63
CA LYS A 241 -9.84 -32.95 10.84
C LYS A 241 -10.95 -32.66 9.84
#